data_AF-M0HN49-F1
#
_entry.id   AF-M0HN49-F1
#
_cell.length_a   1.000
_cell.length_b   1.000
_cell.length_c   1.000
_cell.angle_alpha   90.00
_cell.angle_beta   90.00
_cell.angle_gamma   90.00
#
_symmetry.space_group_name_H-M   'P 1'
#
loop_
_entity.id
_entity.type
_entity.pdbx_description
1 polymer ?
#
loop_
_entity_poly.entity_id
_entity_poly.type
_entity_poly.pdbx_seq_one_letter_code
_entity_poly.pdbx_strand_id
1 'polypeptide(L)' 'MAEVSARDALRYATEDEMVKLYVVVSGGWLLLFVAEFAFNRLTVGVMSFVGVVAFLAGVLATFAGLVGIAYKLLRETRTD' A
#
# COMPACT_ATOMS: atom_id res chain seq x y z
N MET A 1 12.13 26.95 11.19
CA MET A 1 11.53 25.93 10.31
C MET A 1 12.19 26.14 8.96
N ALA A 2 13.05 25.22 8.52
CA ALA A 2 13.60 25.29 7.18
C ALA A 2 12.43 25.12 6.20
N GLU A 3 12.24 26.06 5.28
CA GLU A 3 11.25 25.90 4.21
C GLU A 3 11.67 24.69 3.38
N VAL A 4 10.96 23.57 3.57
CA VAL A 4 11.11 22.44 2.66
C VAL A 4 10.52 22.90 1.33
N SER A 5 11.39 23.07 0.34
CA SER A 5 10.97 23.40 -1.01
C SER A 5 9.98 22.35 -1.50
N ALA A 6 8.86 22.78 -2.08
CA ALA A 6 7.87 21.86 -2.67
C ALA A 6 8.52 20.91 -3.70
N ARG A 7 9.61 21.35 -4.33
CA ARG A 7 10.41 20.52 -5.24
C ARG A 7 11.12 19.37 -4.51
N ASP A 8 11.67 19.62 -3.33
CA ASP A 8 12.39 18.60 -2.55
C ASP A 8 11.41 17.57 -1.98
N ALA A 9 10.23 18.02 -1.52
CA ALA A 9 9.15 17.12 -1.10
C ALA A 9 8.66 16.21 -2.25
N LEU A 10 8.46 16.78 -3.45
CA LEU A 10 8.08 16.00 -4.64
C LEU A 10 9.18 15.03 -5.06
N ARG A 11 10.45 15.45 -5.03
CA ARG A 11 11.58 14.60 -5.36
C ARG A 11 11.70 13.42 -4.40
N TYR A 12 11.48 13.64 -3.11
CA TYR A 12 11.45 12.59 -2.11
C TYR A 12 10.29 11.61 -2.33
N ALA A 13 9.08 12.12 -2.59
CA ALA A 13 7.92 11.28 -2.89
C ALA A 13 8.09 10.44 -4.16
N THR A 14 8.89 10.92 -5.11
CA THR A 14 9.18 10.22 -6.39
C THR A 14 10.45 9.37 -6.31
N GLU A 15 11.10 9.28 -5.16
CA GLU A 15 12.26 8.43 -4.98
C GLU A 15 11.87 6.96 -5.17
N ASP A 16 12.70 6.18 -5.88
CA ASP A 16 12.37 4.81 -6.35
C ASP A 16 11.88 3.90 -5.21
N GLU A 17 12.43 4.05 -4.02
CA GLU A 17 12.01 3.30 -2.84
C GLU A 17 10.63 3.72 -2.32
N MET A 18 10.31 5.02 -2.30
CA MET A 18 8.97 5.49 -1.92
C MET A 18 7.93 5.10 -2.97
N VAL A 19 8.27 5.18 -4.26
CA VAL A 19 7.39 4.75 -5.34
C VAL A 19 7.05 3.27 -5.21
N LYS A 20 8.04 2.41 -4.89
CA LYS A 20 7.78 0.98 -4.62
C LYS A 20 6.78 0.78 -3.48
N LEU A 21 6.93 1.52 -2.38
CA LEU A 21 6.00 1.44 -1.25
C LEU A 21 4.59 1.91 -1.64
N TYR A 22 4.47 2.99 -2.42
CA TYR A 22 3.17 3.43 -2.95
C TYR A 22 2.53 2.41 -3.89
N VAL A 23 3.32 1.71 -4.71
CA VAL A 23 2.84 0.63 -5.57
C VAL A 23 2.31 -0.53 -4.74
N VAL A 24 3.00 -0.92 -3.67
CA VAL A 24 2.56 -1.99 -2.76
C VAL A 24 1.24 -1.64 -2.08
N VAL A 25 1.12 -0.41 -1.55
CA VAL A 25 -0.12 0.05 -0.93
C VAL A 25 -1.26 0.11 -1.94
N SER A 26 -1.01 0.66 -3.13
CA SER A 26 -2.02 0.76 -4.19
C SER A 26 -2.45 -0.62 -4.71
N GLY A 27 -1.50 -1.56 -4.84
CA GLY A 27 -1.79 -2.94 -5.21
C GLY A 27 -2.60 -3.68 -4.15
N GLY A 28 -2.29 -3.46 -2.86
CA GLY A 28 -3.08 -3.96 -1.74
C GLY A 28 -4.52 -3.45 -1.77
N TRP A 29 -4.70 -2.15 -2.01
CA TRP A 29 -6.02 -1.54 -2.15
C TRP A 29 -6.82 -2.12 -3.33
N LEU A 30 -6.19 -2.32 -4.49
CA LEU A 30 -6.84 -2.95 -5.66
C LEU A 30 -7.29 -4.39 -5.36
N LEU A 31 -6.48 -5.16 -4.64
CA LEU A 31 -6.85 -6.52 -4.22
C LEU A 31 -8.07 -6.53 -3.29
N LEU A 32 -8.18 -5.55 -2.38
CA LEU A 32 -9.36 -5.39 -1.53
C LEU A 32 -10.61 -5.06 -2.35
N PHE A 33 -10.49 -4.18 -3.35
CA PHE A 33 -11.60 -3.85 -4.24
C PHE A 33 -12.09 -5.08 -5.03
N VAL A 34 -11.16 -5.90 -5.54
CA VAL A 34 -11.49 -7.15 -6.23
C VAL A 34 -12.17 -8.15 -5.29
N ALA A 35 -11.70 -8.24 -4.03
CA ALA A 35 -12.31 -9.09 -3.03
C ALA A 35 -13.75 -8.64 -2.68
N GLU A 36 -13.96 -7.34 -2.50
CA GLU A 36 -15.28 -6.76 -2.26
C GLU A 36 -16.24 -7.06 -3.41
N PHE A 37 -15.77 -6.94 -4.66
CA PHE A 37 -16.54 -7.29 -5.84
C PHE A 37 -16.92 -8.77 -5.85
N ALA A 38 -15.96 -9.66 -5.56
CA ALA A 38 -16.20 -11.10 -5.48
C ALA A 38 -17.23 -11.45 -4.41
N PHE A 39 -17.18 -10.82 -3.23
CA PHE A 39 -18.13 -11.07 -2.15
C PHE A 39 -19.53 -10.52 -2.41
N ASN A 40 -19.66 -9.33 -3.00
CA ASN A 40 -20.97 -8.70 -3.20
C ASN A 40 -21.74 -9.24 -4.41
N ARG A 41 -21.05 -9.67 -5.46
CA ARG A 41 -21.69 -10.04 -6.73
C ARG A 41 -21.85 -11.55 -6.92
N LEU A 42 -21.09 -12.39 -6.21
CA LEU A 42 -20.89 -13.79 -6.57
C LEU A 42 -20.92 -14.69 -5.32
N THR A 43 -22.13 -14.90 -4.79
CA THR A 43 -22.39 -15.56 -3.49
C THR A 43 -22.21 -17.09 -3.45
N VAL A 44 -21.73 -17.76 -4.52
CA VAL A 44 -21.68 -19.25 -4.58
C VAL A 44 -20.33 -19.78 -5.05
N GLY A 45 -19.68 -20.61 -4.22
CA GLY A 45 -18.59 -21.52 -4.64
C GLY A 45 -17.17 -20.93 -4.68
N VAL A 46 -16.37 -21.40 -5.64
CA VAL A 46 -14.91 -21.15 -5.81
C VAL A 46 -14.55 -19.66 -5.85
N MET A 47 -15.44 -18.80 -6.35
CA MET A 47 -15.21 -17.35 -6.38
C MET A 47 -15.16 -16.72 -4.98
N SER A 48 -15.87 -17.29 -4.00
CA SER A 48 -15.80 -16.81 -2.62
C SER A 48 -14.42 -17.09 -2.01
N PHE A 49 -13.83 -18.25 -2.33
CA PHE A 49 -12.46 -18.58 -1.92
C PHE A 49 -11.44 -17.62 -2.54
N VAL A 50 -11.56 -17.31 -3.84
CA VAL A 50 -10.72 -16.30 -4.50
C VAL A 50 -10.88 -14.93 -3.85
N GLY A 51 -12.11 -14.54 -3.50
CA GLY A 51 -12.37 -13.32 -2.74
C GLY A 51 -11.66 -13.28 -1.39
N VAL A 52 -11.69 -14.38 -0.63
CA VAL A 52 -10.99 -14.49 0.67
C VAL A 52 -9.48 -14.37 0.50
N VAL A 53 -8.90 -15.07 -0.48
CA VAL A 53 -7.45 -15.01 -0.74
C VAL A 53 -7.04 -13.59 -1.18
N ALA A 54 -7.80 -12.97 -2.09
CA ALA A 54 -7.56 -11.60 -2.52
C ALA A 54 -7.69 -10.61 -1.36
N PHE A 55 -8.66 -10.80 -0.48
CA PHE A 55 -8.85 -9.97 0.71
C PHE A 55 -7.63 -10.06 1.63
N LEU A 56 -7.21 -11.27 2.00
CA LEU A 56 -6.05 -11.49 2.88
C LEU A 56 -4.76 -10.92 2.26
N ALA A 57 -4.54 -11.16 0.98
CA ALA A 57 -3.39 -10.62 0.26
C ALA A 57 -3.43 -9.07 0.23
N GLY A 58 -4.61 -8.49 -0.02
CA GLY A 58 -4.81 -7.04 -0.04
C GLY A 58 -4.56 -6.39 1.32
N VAL A 59 -5.08 -6.98 2.40
CA VAL A 59 -4.84 -6.51 3.78
C VAL A 59 -3.35 -6.57 4.10
N LEU A 60 -2.70 -7.71 3.83
CA LEU A 60 -1.28 -7.90 4.12
C LEU A 60 -0.39 -6.93 3.32
N ALA A 61 -0.65 -6.77 2.02
CA ALA A 61 0.10 -5.85 1.18
C ALA A 61 -0.06 -4.39 1.64
N THR A 62 -1.30 -3.98 1.95
CA THR A 62 -1.57 -2.62 2.45
C THR A 62 -0.85 -2.38 3.78
N PHE A 63 -0.95 -3.32 4.71
CA PHE A 63 -0.29 -3.22 6.01
C PHE A 63 1.24 -3.18 5.88
N ALA A 64 1.82 -4.08 5.09
CA ALA A 64 3.26 -4.12 4.84
C ALA A 64 3.77 -2.83 4.18
N GLY A 65 3.02 -2.29 3.21
CA GLY A 65 3.34 -1.02 2.56
C GLY A 65 3.34 0.15 3.56
N LEU A 66 2.30 0.25 4.40
CA LEU A 66 2.22 1.28 5.45
C LEU A 66 3.36 1.16 6.48
N VAL A 67 3.64 -0.06 6.93
CA VAL A 67 4.76 -0.32 7.85
C VAL A 67 6.10 0.03 7.20
N GLY A 68 6.28 -0.28 5.92
CA GLY A 68 7.49 0.09 5.16
C GLY A 68 7.67 1.61 5.06
N ILE A 69 6.60 2.35 4.80
CA ILE A 69 6.61 3.83 4.79
C ILE A 69 6.97 4.37 6.17
N ALA A 70 6.31 3.88 7.23
CA ALA A 70 6.59 4.30 8.60
C ALA A 70 8.03 3.96 9.00
N TYR A 71 8.52 2.78 8.63
CA TYR A 71 9.90 2.37 8.90
C TYR A 71 10.92 3.24 8.18
N LYS A 72 10.70 3.55 6.90
CA LYS A 72 11.57 4.46 6.14
C LYS A 72 11.65 5.82 6.83
N LEU A 73 10.50 6.41 7.15
CA LEU A 73 10.42 7.70 7.84
C LEU A 73 11.16 7.68 9.20
N LEU A 74 10.89 6.67 10.04
CA LEU A 74 11.52 6.53 11.35
C LEU A 74 13.04 6.33 11.25
N ARG A 75 13.49 5.51 10.28
CA ARG A 75 14.91 5.25 10.06
C ARG A 75 15.63 6.53 9.64
N GLU A 76 15.05 7.28 8.71
CA GLU A 76 15.64 8.49 8.15
C GLU A 76 15.76 9.59 9.21
N THR A 77 14.72 9.80 10.02
CA THR A 77 14.75 10.72 11.18
C THR A 77 15.77 10.36 12.27
N ARG A 78 16.33 9.15 12.26
CA ARG A 78 17.33 8.70 13.25
C ARG A 78 18.76 8.84 12.74
N THR A 79 18.94 9.00 11.43
CA THR A 79 20.24 9.16 10.76
C THR A 79 20.61 10.61 10.48
N ASP A 80 19.63 11.53 10.53
CA ASP A 80 19.82 12.99 10.59
C ASP A 80 20.01 13.49 12.03
#